data_AF-A0A848YJ07-F1
#
_entry.id   AF-A0A848YJ07-F1
#
_cell.length_a   1.000
_cell.length_b   1.000
_cell.length_c   1.000
_cell.angle_alpha   90.00
_cell.angle_beta   90.00
_cell.angle_gamma   90.00
#
_symmetry.space_group_name_H-M   'P 1'
#
loop_
_entity.id
_entity.type
_entity.pdbx_description
1 polymer ?
#
loop_
_entity_poly.entity_id
_entity_poly.type
_entity_poly.pdbx_seq_one_letter_code
_entity_poly.pdbx_strand_id
1 'polypeptide(L)'
;MKRLLILLGFAALLSGCSAQWGWYVVNPATPSGMSNLQFLLSGLYYTVLLSLTAISISVVTGLLVALPGLSENRLLRSFNRVYVELVRAVPILVLILWVYYGLPQLTSLTISVFWAGVIALALSDSAFQAEIFRAGIQSINKGQYEAAHSVSLSYADT
;
A
#
# COMPACT_ATOMS: atom_id res chain seq x y z
N MET A 1 -5.64 -41.00 8.10
CA MET A 1 -4.37 -41.58 8.56
C MET A 1 -3.17 -41.22 7.68
N LYS A 2 -3.17 -41.52 6.36
CA LYS A 2 -2.04 -41.16 5.46
C LYS A 2 -1.70 -39.66 5.41
N ARG A 3 -2.69 -38.75 5.40
CA ARG A 3 -2.45 -37.29 5.43
C ARG A 3 -1.84 -36.81 6.76
N LEU A 4 -2.17 -37.45 7.87
CA LEU A 4 -1.62 -37.13 9.20
C LEU A 4 -0.14 -37.54 9.28
N LEU A 5 0.21 -38.71 8.74
CA LEU A 5 1.59 -39.20 8.64
C LEU A 5 2.46 -38.32 7.72
N ILE A 6 1.91 -37.81 6.63
CA ILE A 6 2.62 -36.88 5.73
C ILE A 6 2.86 -35.53 6.41
N LEU A 7 1.88 -35.00 7.14
CA LEU A 7 2.02 -33.74 7.90
C LEU A 7 3.01 -33.87 9.06
N LEU A 8 2.98 -34.99 9.80
CA LEU A 8 3.95 -35.29 10.85
C LEU A 8 5.38 -35.49 10.30
N GLY A 9 5.52 -36.13 9.14
CA GLY A 9 6.79 -36.27 8.45
C GLY A 9 7.35 -34.92 7.96
N PHE A 10 6.49 -34.03 7.48
CA PHE A 10 6.90 -32.68 7.06
C PHE A 10 7.31 -31.81 8.25
N ALA A 11 6.64 -31.95 9.41
CA ALA A 11 7.03 -31.29 10.65
C ALA A 11 8.40 -31.79 11.18
N ALA A 12 8.71 -33.07 11.02
CA ALA A 12 10.01 -33.65 11.37
C ALA A 12 11.15 -33.24 10.42
N LEU A 13 10.83 -32.85 9.18
CA LEU A 13 11.80 -32.28 8.22
C LEU A 13 12.08 -30.79 8.48
N LEU A 14 11.24 -30.11 9.27
CA LEU A 14 11.45 -28.72 9.71
C LEU A 14 12.33 -28.61 10.97
N SER A 15 12.61 -29.72 11.67
CA SER A 15 13.66 -29.77 12.68
C SER A 15 15.03 -29.85 12.01
N GLY A 16 15.54 -28.69 11.62
CA GLY A 16 16.93 -28.53 11.21
C GLY A 16 17.87 -29.13 12.26
N CYS A 17 18.92 -29.81 11.79
CA CYS A 17 19.98 -30.43 12.60
C CYS A 17 20.83 -29.38 13.33
N SER A 18 20.27 -28.74 14.35
CA SER A 18 21.03 -28.20 15.48
C SER A 18 20.11 -28.26 16.69
N ALA A 19 20.56 -28.92 17.77
CA ALA A 19 19.75 -29.15 18.97
C ALA A 19 19.37 -27.85 19.71
N GLN A 20 19.80 -26.67 19.23
CA GLN A 20 19.56 -25.38 19.83
C GLN A 20 18.78 -24.50 18.85
N TRP A 21 17.46 -24.60 18.84
CA TRP A 21 16.54 -23.80 18.01
C TRP A 21 16.61 -22.27 18.23
N GLY A 22 17.56 -21.76 19.01
CA GLY A 22 17.77 -20.32 19.19
C GLY A 22 16.68 -19.61 19.98
N TRP A 23 15.73 -20.32 20.60
CA TRP A 23 14.61 -19.73 21.36
C TRP A 23 15.04 -18.77 22.48
N TYR A 24 16.29 -18.89 22.96
CA TYR A 24 16.86 -17.98 23.95
C TYR A 24 16.97 -16.52 23.45
N VAL A 25 17.00 -16.30 22.13
CA VAL A 25 17.07 -14.98 21.48
C VAL A 25 15.77 -14.20 21.64
N VAL A 26 14.64 -14.87 21.88
CA VAL A 26 13.31 -14.26 22.01
C VAL A 26 12.69 -14.54 23.39
N ASN A 27 13.42 -15.22 24.27
CA ASN A 27 12.91 -15.57 25.59
C ASN A 27 12.84 -14.31 26.50
N PRO A 28 11.66 -13.92 27.03
CA PRO A 28 11.53 -12.75 27.90
C PRO A 28 12.26 -12.90 29.24
N ALA A 29 12.63 -14.12 29.64
CA ALA A 29 13.39 -14.38 30.86
C ALA A 29 14.88 -14.02 30.75
N THR A 30 15.42 -13.85 29.53
CA THR A 30 16.81 -13.40 29.33
C THR A 30 16.84 -11.90 29.03
N PRO A 31 17.81 -11.12 29.54
CA PRO A 31 17.93 -9.69 29.24
C PRO A 31 18.05 -9.41 27.72
N SER A 32 18.83 -10.22 27.00
CA SER A 32 18.96 -10.13 25.54
C SER A 32 17.66 -10.47 24.79
N GLY A 33 16.86 -11.40 25.31
CA GLY A 33 15.59 -11.77 24.69
C GLY A 33 14.54 -10.66 24.84
N MET A 34 14.51 -9.99 25.99
CA MET A 34 13.65 -8.82 26.20
C MET A 34 14.00 -7.67 25.24
N SER A 35 15.29 -7.37 25.04
CA SER A 35 15.69 -6.31 24.09
C SER A 35 15.33 -6.65 22.65
N ASN A 36 15.45 -7.91 22.25
CA ASN A 36 15.07 -8.35 20.90
C ASN A 36 13.55 -8.26 20.69
N LEU A 37 12.76 -8.66 21.68
CA LEU A 37 11.31 -8.50 21.66
C LEU A 37 10.92 -7.02 21.54
N GLN A 38 11.56 -6.14 22.31
CA GLN A 38 11.30 -4.71 22.23
C GLN A 38 11.68 -4.13 20.86
N PHE A 39 12.81 -4.56 20.28
CA PHE A 39 13.20 -4.17 18.92
C PHE A 39 12.18 -4.64 17.87
N LEU A 40 11.74 -5.89 17.92
CA LEU A 40 10.73 -6.42 17.00
C LEU A 40 9.38 -5.71 17.13
N LEU A 41 8.93 -5.45 18.37
CA LEU A 41 7.72 -4.68 18.63
C LEU A 41 7.84 -3.24 18.13
N SER A 42 9.02 -2.62 18.25
CA SER A 42 9.26 -1.28 17.69
C SER A 42 9.19 -1.28 16.16
N GLY A 43 9.74 -2.30 15.49
CA GLY A 43 9.64 -2.46 14.04
C GLY A 43 8.20 -2.67 13.57
N LEU A 44 7.43 -3.49 14.30
CA LEU A 44 6.00 -3.68 14.06
C LEU A 44 5.24 -2.35 14.20
N TYR A 45 5.49 -1.60 15.27
CA TYR A 45 4.88 -0.30 15.51
C TYR A 45 5.13 0.66 14.34
N TYR A 46 6.38 0.82 13.90
CA TYR A 46 6.70 1.69 12.77
C TYR A 46 6.11 1.19 11.45
N THR A 47 6.05 -0.12 11.22
CA THR A 47 5.41 -0.69 10.03
C THR A 47 3.93 -0.32 9.99
N VAL A 48 3.20 -0.55 11.08
CA VAL A 48 1.77 -0.21 11.17
C VAL A 48 1.55 1.29 11.01
N LEU A 49 2.33 2.11 11.72
CA LEU A 49 2.23 3.57 11.65
C LEU A 49 2.49 4.09 10.22
N LEU A 50 3.55 3.59 9.57
CA LEU A 50 3.92 3.98 8.21
C LEU A 50 2.86 3.53 7.21
N SER A 51 2.38 2.30 7.29
CA SER A 51 1.33 1.79 6.40
C SER A 51 0.03 2.56 6.54
N LEU A 52 -0.45 2.81 7.77
CA LEU A 52 -1.70 3.55 7.98
C LEU A 52 -1.62 4.99 7.49
N THR A 53 -0.50 5.67 7.73
CA THR A 53 -0.29 7.05 7.27
C THR A 53 -0.21 7.12 5.75
N ALA A 54 0.56 6.23 5.11
CA ALA A 54 0.67 6.16 3.66
C ALA A 54 -0.67 5.83 2.98
N ILE A 55 -1.41 4.83 3.49
CA ILE A 55 -2.74 4.45 2.96
C ILE A 55 -3.74 5.59 3.11
N SER A 56 -3.75 6.29 4.25
CA SER A 56 -4.67 7.42 4.45
C SER A 56 -4.44 8.51 3.40
N ILE A 57 -3.17 8.82 3.10
CA ILE A 57 -2.81 9.80 2.08
C ILE A 57 -3.09 9.26 0.67
N SER A 58 -2.80 7.99 0.39
CA SER A 58 -3.01 7.37 -0.92
C SER A 58 -4.49 7.30 -1.29
N VAL A 59 -5.37 7.05 -0.32
CA VAL A 59 -6.83 7.04 -0.51
C VAL A 59 -7.34 8.42 -0.92
N VAL A 60 -6.94 9.46 -0.20
CA VAL A 60 -7.36 10.83 -0.51
C VAL A 60 -6.81 11.28 -1.87
N THR A 61 -5.51 11.10 -2.08
CA THR A 61 -4.86 11.51 -3.34
C THR A 61 -5.34 10.66 -4.53
N GLY A 62 -5.50 9.36 -4.35
CA GLY A 62 -6.04 8.44 -5.35
C GLY A 62 -7.47 8.80 -5.75
N LEU A 63 -8.32 9.22 -4.81
CA LEU A 63 -9.67 9.70 -5.10
C LEU A 63 -9.61 10.97 -5.95
N LEU A 64 -8.81 11.96 -5.54
CA LEU A 64 -8.64 13.21 -6.29
C LEU A 64 -8.12 12.97 -7.70
N VAL A 65 -7.21 12.01 -7.86
CA VAL A 65 -6.69 11.60 -9.17
C VAL A 65 -7.75 10.87 -10.00
N ALA A 66 -8.61 10.04 -9.38
CA ALA A 66 -9.64 9.28 -10.07
C ALA A 66 -10.72 10.16 -10.71
N LEU A 67 -11.12 11.26 -10.04
CA LEU A 67 -12.21 12.13 -10.47
C LEU A 67 -12.05 12.66 -11.92
N PRO A 68 -10.90 13.24 -12.33
CA PRO A 68 -10.65 13.60 -13.72
C PRO A 68 -10.80 12.45 -14.72
N GLY A 69 -10.51 11.21 -14.31
CA GLY A 69 -10.63 10.01 -15.13
C GLY A 69 -12.08 9.63 -15.49
N LEU A 70 -13.05 10.10 -14.70
CA LEU A 70 -14.48 9.86 -14.92
C LEU A 70 -15.15 10.93 -15.80
N SER A 71 -14.49 12.08 -15.98
CA SER A 71 -15.01 13.17 -16.79
C SER A 71 -15.20 12.78 -18.26
N GLU A 72 -16.19 13.39 -18.93
CA GLU A 72 -16.37 13.33 -20.38
C GLU A 72 -15.28 14.09 -21.14
N ASN A 73 -14.61 15.05 -20.48
CA ASN A 73 -13.55 15.84 -21.09
C ASN A 73 -12.30 14.99 -21.35
N ARG A 74 -11.91 14.89 -22.63
CA ARG A 74 -10.74 14.12 -23.08
C ARG A 74 -9.44 14.56 -22.42
N LEU A 75 -9.27 15.86 -22.12
CA LEU A 75 -8.06 16.38 -21.49
C LEU A 75 -7.92 15.89 -20.04
N LEU A 76 -8.99 15.97 -19.25
CA LEU A 76 -9.00 15.51 -17.86
C LEU A 76 -8.76 14.01 -17.75
N ARG A 77 -9.39 13.24 -18.64
CA ARG A 77 -9.19 11.80 -18.73
C ARG A 77 -7.75 11.43 -19.11
N SER A 78 -7.17 12.18 -20.05
CA SER A 78 -5.78 11.99 -20.45
C SER A 78 -4.80 12.29 -19.30
N PHE A 79 -5.05 13.34 -18.52
CA PHE A 79 -4.23 13.67 -17.36
C PHE A 79 -4.22 12.54 -16.32
N ASN A 80 -5.40 12.03 -15.96
CA ASN A 80 -5.52 10.88 -15.07
C ASN A 80 -4.75 9.66 -15.62
N ARG A 81 -4.95 9.32 -16.89
CA ARG A 81 -4.28 8.17 -17.52
C ARG A 81 -2.75 8.31 -17.50
N VAL A 82 -2.23 9.46 -17.90
CA VAL A 82 -0.78 9.73 -17.92
C VAL A 82 -0.20 9.63 -16.52
N TYR A 83 -0.84 10.22 -15.51
CA TYR A 83 -0.39 10.11 -14.12
C TYR A 83 -0.35 8.64 -13.66
N VAL A 84 -1.45 7.92 -13.84
CA VAL A 84 -1.59 6.53 -13.37
C VAL A 84 -0.58 5.61 -14.06
N GLU A 85 -0.42 5.73 -15.38
CA GLU A 85 0.51 4.91 -16.15
C GLU A 85 1.97 5.21 -15.78
N LEU A 86 2.35 6.48 -15.64
CA LEU A 86 3.71 6.86 -15.26
C LEU A 86 4.07 6.38 -13.85
N VAL A 87 3.20 6.65 -12.86
CA VAL A 87 3.49 6.31 -11.46
C VAL A 87 3.55 4.79 -11.27
N ARG A 88 2.68 4.03 -11.95
CA ARG A 88 2.69 2.55 -11.88
C ARG A 88 3.85 1.91 -12.65
N ALA A 89 4.43 2.61 -13.63
CA ALA A 89 5.60 2.14 -14.35
C ALA A 89 6.91 2.29 -13.53
N VAL A 90 6.94 3.17 -12.52
CA VAL A 90 8.12 3.38 -11.68
C VAL A 90 8.19 2.34 -10.57
N PRO A 91 9.29 1.58 -10.43
CA PRO A 91 9.48 0.68 -9.30
C PRO A 91 9.46 1.44 -7.98
N ILE A 92 8.75 0.92 -6.97
CA ILE A 92 8.60 1.61 -5.68
C ILE A 92 9.94 1.91 -4.99
N LEU A 93 10.92 1.02 -5.14
CA LEU A 93 12.27 1.24 -4.62
C LEU A 93 12.91 2.49 -5.25
N VAL A 94 12.78 2.65 -6.57
CA VAL A 94 13.30 3.83 -7.29
C VAL A 94 12.61 5.10 -6.78
N LEU A 95 11.31 5.03 -6.51
CA LEU A 95 10.53 6.15 -6.01
C LEU A 95 10.97 6.58 -4.60
N ILE A 96 11.18 5.61 -3.69
CA ILE A 96 11.70 5.85 -2.34
C ILE A 96 13.08 6.51 -2.43
N LEU A 97 13.98 5.99 -3.27
CA LEU A 97 15.33 6.56 -3.46
C LEU A 97 15.26 7.98 -4.02
N TRP A 98 14.38 8.25 -4.99
CA TRP A 98 14.19 9.60 -5.54
C TRP A 98 13.66 10.59 -4.50
N VAL A 99 12.70 10.19 -3.68
CA VAL A 99 12.15 11.06 -2.62
C VAL A 99 13.19 11.33 -1.54
N TYR A 100 13.94 10.32 -1.11
CA TYR A 100 14.89 10.47 -0.01
C TYR A 100 16.21 11.12 -0.43
N TYR A 101 16.76 10.77 -1.59
CA TYR A 101 18.06 11.28 -2.06
C TYR A 101 17.94 12.35 -3.15
N GLY A 102 17.00 12.21 -4.08
CA GLY A 102 16.88 13.10 -5.24
C GLY A 102 16.20 14.44 -4.91
N LEU A 103 15.07 14.40 -4.21
CA LEU A 103 14.26 15.58 -3.93
C LEU A 103 14.99 16.64 -3.07
N PRO A 104 15.77 16.27 -2.03
CA PRO A 104 16.59 17.24 -1.30
C PRO A 104 17.64 17.94 -2.15
N GLN A 105 18.19 17.29 -3.18
CA GLN A 105 19.18 17.91 -4.08
C GLN A 105 18.55 18.99 -4.96
N LEU A 106 17.27 18.83 -5.32
CA LEU A 106 16.53 19.78 -6.15
C LEU A 106 15.91 20.93 -5.36
N THR A 107 15.50 20.67 -4.11
CA THR A 107 14.67 21.60 -3.33
C THR A 107 15.35 22.12 -2.06
N SER A 108 16.53 21.60 -1.71
CA SER A 108 17.22 21.84 -0.43
C SER A 108 16.39 21.47 0.81
N LEU A 109 15.27 20.75 0.66
CA LEU A 109 14.43 20.28 1.75
C LEU A 109 14.97 18.97 2.31
N THR A 110 15.25 18.92 3.60
CA THR A 110 15.62 17.68 4.29
C THR A 110 14.36 16.91 4.68
N ILE A 111 14.18 15.71 4.13
CA ILE A 111 13.05 14.83 4.43
C ILE A 111 13.51 13.70 5.34
N SER A 112 12.78 13.46 6.44
CA SER A 112 13.09 12.34 7.33
C SER A 112 12.81 11.00 6.65
N VAL A 113 13.51 9.94 7.05
CA VAL A 113 13.35 8.59 6.49
C VAL A 113 11.89 8.12 6.55
N PHE A 114 11.20 8.42 7.66
CA PHE A 114 9.78 8.11 7.83
C PHE A 114 8.93 8.79 6.76
N TRP A 115 9.06 10.11 6.58
CA TRP A 115 8.27 10.85 5.61
C TRP A 115 8.62 10.52 4.16
N ALA A 116 9.87 10.21 3.87
CA ALA A 116 10.26 9.75 2.53
C ALA A 116 9.59 8.42 2.17
N GLY A 117 9.54 7.48 3.13
CA GLY A 117 8.78 6.23 2.98
C GLY A 117 7.29 6.48 2.77
N VAL A 118 6.67 7.32 3.61
CA VAL A 118 5.25 7.68 3.51
C VAL A 118 4.92 8.30 2.16
N ILE A 119 5.69 9.28 1.70
CA ILE A 119 5.44 9.98 0.43
C ILE A 119 5.58 9.02 -0.76
N ALA A 120 6.63 8.22 -0.80
CA ALA A 120 6.85 7.28 -1.89
C ALA A 120 5.77 6.19 -1.94
N LEU A 121 5.41 5.60 -0.80
CA LEU A 121 4.33 4.61 -0.71
C LEU A 121 2.98 5.24 -1.07
N ALA A 122 2.66 6.40 -0.52
CA ALA A 122 1.40 7.08 -0.80
C ALA A 122 1.27 7.45 -2.28
N LEU A 123 2.34 7.95 -2.91
CA LEU A 123 2.33 8.30 -4.32
C LEU A 123 2.14 7.04 -5.19
N SER A 124 2.91 5.99 -4.95
CA SER A 124 2.80 4.73 -5.70
C SER A 124 1.39 4.13 -5.56
N ASP A 125 0.89 4.04 -4.32
CA ASP A 125 -0.41 3.44 -4.02
C ASP A 125 -1.59 4.30 -4.52
N SER A 126 -1.46 5.62 -4.54
CA SER A 126 -2.51 6.52 -5.05
C SER A 126 -2.89 6.23 -6.52
N ALA A 127 -1.92 5.82 -7.34
CA ALA A 127 -2.16 5.47 -8.73
C ALA A 127 -2.93 4.15 -8.88
N PHE A 128 -2.68 3.17 -8.01
CA PHE A 128 -3.47 1.95 -7.94
C PHE A 128 -4.87 2.24 -7.40
N GLN A 129 -4.96 3.05 -6.34
CA GLN A 129 -6.21 3.43 -5.71
C GLN A 129 -7.11 4.24 -6.66
N ALA A 130 -6.55 5.11 -7.49
CA ALA A 130 -7.29 5.82 -8.52
C ALA A 130 -7.96 4.87 -9.51
N GLU A 131 -7.27 3.80 -9.91
CA GLU A 131 -7.80 2.79 -10.81
C GLU A 131 -8.84 1.90 -10.12
N ILE A 132 -8.67 1.60 -8.84
CA ILE A 132 -9.66 0.90 -8.00
C ILE A 132 -10.95 1.72 -7.92
N PHE A 133 -10.87 3.03 -7.65
CA PHE A 133 -12.06 3.89 -7.63
C PHE A 133 -12.75 3.94 -9.00
N ARG A 134 -11.99 4.14 -10.08
CA ARG A 134 -12.51 4.17 -11.44
C ARG A 134 -13.20 2.85 -11.81
N ALA A 135 -12.56 1.72 -11.51
CA ALA A 135 -13.12 0.39 -11.74
C ALA A 135 -14.36 0.12 -10.87
N GLY A 136 -14.36 0.56 -9.62
CA GLY A 136 -15.49 0.48 -8.71
C GLY A 136 -16.71 1.22 -9.26
N ILE A 137 -16.54 2.46 -9.70
CA ILE A 137 -17.64 3.27 -10.27
C ILE A 137 -18.15 2.67 -11.59
N GLN A 138 -17.25 2.17 -12.45
CA GLN A 138 -17.64 1.54 -13.72
C GLN A 138 -18.26 0.16 -13.56
N SER A 139 -18.09 -0.49 -12.41
CA SER A 139 -18.73 -1.78 -12.11
C SER A 139 -20.24 -1.66 -11.86
N ILE A 140 -20.73 -0.45 -11.60
CA ILE A 140 -22.15 -0.17 -11.37
C ILE A 140 -22.92 -0.36 -12.69
N ASN A 141 -24.02 -1.11 -12.63
CA ASN A 141 -24.85 -1.37 -13.81
C ASN A 141 -25.45 -0.06 -14.36
N LYS A 142 -25.39 0.10 -15.68
CA LYS A 142 -25.99 1.23 -16.42
C LYS A 142 -27.47 1.47 -16.07
N GLY A 143 -28.23 0.42 -15.77
CA GLY A 143 -29.64 0.54 -15.36
C GLY A 143 -29.85 1.40 -14.10
N GLN A 144 -28.85 1.50 -13.21
CA GLN A 144 -28.93 2.40 -12.04
C GLN A 144 -28.86 3.87 -12.46
N TYR A 145 -27.98 4.20 -13.41
CA TYR A 145 -27.89 5.54 -13.98
C TYR A 145 -29.15 5.91 -14.78
N GLU A 146 -29.71 4.96 -15.54
CA GLU A 146 -30.95 5.15 -16.30
C GLU A 146 -32.18 5.36 -15.37
N ALA A 147 -32.26 4.61 -14.27
CA ALA A 147 -33.30 4.78 -13.26
C ALA A 147 -33.23 6.16 -12.59
N ALA A 148 -32.04 6.61 -12.20
CA ALA A 148 -31.83 7.94 -11.62
C ALA A 148 -32.25 9.07 -12.58
N HIS A 149 -31.87 8.97 -13.85
CA HIS A 149 -32.31 9.92 -14.87
C HIS A 149 -33.84 9.90 -15.08
N SER A 150 -34.48 8.74 -14.93
CA SER A 150 -35.94 8.62 -15.07
C SER A 150 -36.71 9.32 -13.94
N VAL A 151 -36.09 9.49 -12.76
CA VAL A 151 -36.65 10.28 -11.64
C VAL A 151 -36.11 11.72 -11.61
N SER A 152 -35.56 12.21 -12.73
CA SER A 152 -35.05 13.58 -12.92
C SER A 152 -33.86 13.98 -12.04
N LEU A 153 -33.06 13.01 -11.58
CA LEU A 153 -31.78 13.30 -10.91
C LEU A 153 -30.73 13.78 -11.93
N SER A 154 -29.96 14.80 -11.55
CA SER A 154 -28.85 15.31 -12.35
C SER A 154 -27.57 14.51 -12.09
N TYR A 155 -26.55 14.60 -12.95
CA TYR A 155 -25.27 13.88 -12.76
C TYR A 155 -24.57 14.16 -11.42
N ALA A 156 -24.86 15.30 -10.77
CA ALA A 156 -24.31 15.58 -9.44
C ALA A 156 -25.06 14.84 -8.32
N ASP A 157 -26.31 14.44 -8.58
CA ASP A 157 -27.17 13.71 -7.65
C ASP A 157 -27.04 12.18 -7.82
N THR A 158 -26.55 11.73 -8.99
CA THR A 158 -26.37 10.33 -9.38
C THR A 158 -24.99 9.77 -9.03
#